data_AF-A0A7J8JAQ0-F1
#
_entry.id   AF-A0A7J8JAQ0-F1
#
_cell.length_a   1.000
_cell.length_b   1.000
_cell.length_c   1.000
_cell.angle_alpha   90.00
_cell.angle_beta   90.00
_cell.angle_gamma   90.00
#
_symmetry.space_group_name_H-M   'P 1'
#
loop_
_entity.id
_entity.type
_entity.pdbx_description
1 polymer ?
#
loop_
_entity_poly.entity_id
_entity_poly.type
_entity_poly.pdbx_seq_one_letter_code
_entity_poly.pdbx_strand_id
1 'polypeptide(L)'
;MLKLWLAASPVDPEVPSLLSAPLGSSGFTLLHAAAAAGRGSVVCLLLEAGADPTIQDSRARPPYTVAADKSTRNEFRRFMEKNPDAYDYSKAQVPGPLTPEMEARQALRKREQKAARRQREEQQRKQREQEKREQEEQQRFAALSDREKRALAAERRLAAQLGAPAPLVPDSAIINARRCWSCGTSLQGLIPFHYLDFSFCSTRCLQDHRCRAGKPSS
;
A
#
# COMPACT_ATOMS: atom_id res chain seq x y z
N MET A 1 -39.99 19.42 14.15
CA MET A 1 -39.38 18.43 15.06
C MET A 1 -40.37 17.29 15.27
N LEU A 2 -40.21 16.16 14.58
CA LEU A 2 -41.01 14.95 14.80
C LEU A 2 -40.03 13.85 15.22
N LYS A 3 -39.91 13.64 16.54
CA LYS A 3 -39.25 12.47 17.13
C LYS A 3 -40.15 11.28 16.84
N LEU A 4 -39.77 10.45 15.86
CA LEU A 4 -40.34 9.13 15.69
C LEU A 4 -39.93 8.28 16.90
N TRP A 5 -40.86 8.10 17.85
CA TRP A 5 -40.79 7.00 18.80
C TRP A 5 -41.05 5.71 18.03
N LEU A 6 -39.98 5.00 17.65
CA LEU A 6 -40.04 3.56 17.47
C LEU A 6 -40.16 2.95 18.86
N ALA A 7 -41.37 2.97 19.42
CA ALA A 7 -41.70 2.11 20.55
C ALA A 7 -41.58 0.68 20.04
N ALA A 8 -40.65 -0.09 20.62
CA ALA A 8 -40.65 -1.53 20.49
C ALA A 8 -42.03 -2.01 20.97
N SER A 9 -42.83 -2.57 20.06
CA SER A 9 -44.04 -3.31 20.43
C SER A 9 -43.68 -4.32 21.52
N PRO A 10 -44.61 -4.67 22.44
CA PRO A 10 -44.40 -5.79 23.33
C PRO A 10 -44.11 -7.02 22.46
N VAL A 11 -42.86 -7.47 22.46
CA VAL A 11 -42.46 -8.66 21.72
C VAL A 11 -43.17 -9.80 22.41
N ASP A 12 -44.13 -10.41 21.73
CA ASP A 12 -44.79 -11.61 22.24
C ASP A 12 -43.69 -12.61 22.66
N PRO A 13 -43.68 -13.10 23.92
CA PRO A 13 -42.61 -13.96 24.44
C PRO A 13 -42.48 -15.28 23.66
N GLU A 14 -43.46 -15.62 22.83
CA GLU A 14 -43.42 -16.76 21.92
C GLU A 14 -42.49 -16.54 20.71
N VAL A 15 -42.29 -15.29 20.27
CA VAL A 15 -41.49 -14.98 19.07
C VAL A 15 -40.00 -15.32 19.25
N PRO A 16 -39.31 -14.91 20.34
CA PRO A 16 -37.92 -15.31 20.58
C PRO A 16 -37.73 -16.83 20.66
N SER A 17 -38.70 -17.53 21.25
CA SER A 17 -38.71 -18.98 21.40
C SER A 17 -38.82 -19.67 20.03
N LEU A 18 -39.68 -19.16 19.14
CA LEU A 18 -39.83 -19.66 17.78
C LEU A 18 -38.61 -19.38 16.91
N LEU A 19 -37.98 -18.21 17.05
CA LEU A 19 -36.75 -17.88 16.31
C LEU A 19 -35.55 -18.76 16.70
N SER A 20 -35.57 -19.24 17.94
CA SER A 20 -34.56 -20.08 18.55
C SER A 20 -34.81 -21.59 18.35
N ALA A 21 -35.96 -21.96 17.79
CA ALA A 21 -36.33 -23.35 17.57
C ALA A 21 -35.41 -24.04 16.53
N PRO A 22 -35.05 -25.31 16.75
CA PRO A 22 -34.33 -26.11 15.76
C PRO A 22 -35.13 -26.32 14.46
N LEU A 23 -34.50 -26.10 13.32
CA LEU A 23 -35.03 -26.40 12.00
C LEU A 23 -34.61 -27.82 11.61
N GLY A 24 -35.55 -28.74 11.75
CA GLY A 24 -35.37 -30.14 11.37
C GLY A 24 -34.36 -30.91 12.25
N SER A 25 -33.96 -32.09 11.78
CA SER A 25 -33.20 -33.07 12.58
C SER A 25 -31.74 -32.69 12.84
N SER A 26 -31.23 -31.62 12.21
CA SER A 26 -29.83 -31.19 12.34
C SER A 26 -29.59 -30.22 13.50
N GLY A 27 -30.63 -29.80 14.21
CA GLY A 27 -30.47 -28.82 15.30
C GLY A 27 -30.23 -27.39 14.81
N PHE A 28 -30.38 -27.12 13.51
CA PHE A 28 -29.97 -25.85 12.90
C PHE A 28 -31.00 -24.76 13.19
N THR A 29 -30.64 -23.67 13.85
CA THR A 29 -31.59 -22.56 14.06
C THR A 29 -31.59 -21.57 12.89
N LEU A 30 -32.53 -20.61 12.87
CA LEU A 30 -32.54 -19.52 11.89
C LEU A 30 -31.22 -18.73 11.90
N LEU A 31 -30.64 -18.49 13.08
CA LEU A 31 -29.33 -17.84 13.22
C LEU A 31 -28.21 -18.65 12.56
N HIS A 32 -28.22 -19.98 12.67
CA HIS A 32 -27.23 -20.82 11.99
C HIS A 32 -27.33 -20.68 10.47
N ALA A 33 -28.55 -20.71 9.93
CA ALA A 33 -28.79 -20.56 8.49
C ALA A 33 -28.33 -19.18 7.98
N ALA A 34 -28.67 -18.11 8.70
CA ALA A 34 -28.26 -16.75 8.34
C ALA A 34 -26.73 -16.57 8.42
N ALA A 35 -26.09 -17.11 9.45
CA ALA A 35 -24.64 -17.06 9.63
C ALA A 35 -23.90 -17.85 8.55
N ALA A 36 -24.32 -19.09 8.29
CA ALA A 36 -23.73 -19.95 7.26
C ALA A 36 -23.91 -19.39 5.84
N ALA A 37 -25.00 -18.66 5.60
CA ALA A 37 -25.23 -17.97 4.34
C ALA A 37 -24.45 -16.64 4.21
N GLY A 38 -23.71 -16.20 5.23
CA GLY A 38 -22.98 -14.93 5.23
C GLY A 38 -23.88 -13.69 5.22
N ARG A 39 -25.13 -13.81 5.71
CA ARG A 39 -26.13 -12.73 5.70
C ARG A 39 -26.09 -11.94 7.01
N GLY A 40 -25.04 -11.13 7.19
CA GLY A 40 -24.84 -10.31 8.39
C GLY A 40 -26.05 -9.45 8.78
N SER A 41 -26.74 -8.81 7.82
CA SER A 41 -27.94 -8.01 8.11
C SER A 41 -29.08 -8.83 8.70
N VAL A 42 -29.26 -10.08 8.23
CA VAL A 42 -30.29 -10.99 8.75
C VAL A 42 -29.90 -11.48 10.15
N VAL A 43 -28.61 -11.75 10.38
CA VAL A 43 -28.08 -12.08 11.71
C VAL A 43 -28.36 -10.94 12.68
N CYS A 44 -28.09 -9.69 12.31
CA CYS A 44 -28.36 -8.52 13.14
C CYS A 44 -29.84 -8.42 13.52
N LEU A 45 -30.74 -8.56 12.54
CA LEU A 45 -32.20 -8.51 12.77
C LEU A 45 -32.69 -9.64 13.67
N LEU A 46 -32.19 -10.86 13.47
CA LEU A 46 -32.57 -12.01 14.30
C LEU A 46 -32.11 -11.84 15.76
N LEU A 47 -30.89 -11.33 15.98
CA LEU A 47 -30.39 -11.03 17.32
C LEU A 47 -31.18 -9.89 17.99
N GLU A 48 -31.50 -8.83 17.25
CA GLU A 48 -32.35 -7.73 17.74
C GLU A 48 -33.79 -8.19 18.05
N ALA A 49 -34.28 -9.23 17.37
CA ALA A 49 -35.57 -9.88 17.65
C ALA A 49 -35.51 -10.90 18.81
N GLY A 50 -34.35 -11.08 19.46
CA GLY A 50 -34.19 -11.94 20.64
C GLY A 50 -33.84 -13.40 20.34
N ALA A 51 -33.43 -13.74 19.12
CA ALA A 51 -32.97 -15.09 18.80
C ALA A 51 -31.69 -15.44 19.58
N ASP A 52 -31.65 -16.61 20.21
CA ASP A 52 -30.56 -17.01 21.11
C ASP A 52 -29.30 -17.46 20.33
N PRO A 53 -28.15 -16.77 20.46
CA PRO A 53 -26.90 -17.14 19.80
C PRO A 53 -26.14 -18.27 20.50
N THR A 54 -26.59 -18.76 21.65
CA THR A 54 -25.91 -19.81 22.43
C THR A 54 -26.31 -21.23 22.02
N ILE A 55 -27.41 -21.38 21.28
CA ILE A 55 -27.93 -22.68 20.83
C ILE A 55 -26.94 -23.33 19.89
N GLN A 56 -26.71 -24.62 20.07
CA GLN A 56 -25.77 -25.39 19.26
C GLN A 56 -26.49 -26.33 18.31
N ASP A 57 -25.95 -26.50 17.11
CA ASP A 57 -26.38 -27.53 16.17
C ASP A 57 -26.07 -28.94 16.68
N SER A 58 -26.46 -29.97 15.92
CA SER A 58 -26.17 -31.37 16.25
C SER A 58 -24.68 -31.73 16.32
N ARG A 59 -23.79 -30.81 15.91
CA ARG A 59 -22.32 -30.94 16.00
C ARG A 59 -21.74 -30.08 17.15
N ALA A 60 -22.58 -29.62 18.08
CA ALA A 60 -22.20 -28.77 19.21
C ALA A 60 -21.58 -27.42 18.77
N ARG A 61 -21.97 -26.90 17.60
CA ARG A 61 -21.47 -25.63 17.06
C ARG A 61 -22.52 -24.54 17.20
N PRO A 62 -22.22 -23.37 17.79
CA PRO A 62 -23.14 -22.24 17.81
C PRO A 62 -23.13 -21.45 16.48
N PRO A 63 -24.14 -20.59 16.22
CA PRO A 63 -24.27 -19.80 14.98
C PRO A 63 -23.01 -19.03 14.59
N TYR A 64 -22.29 -18.48 15.57
CA TYR A 64 -21.04 -17.75 15.34
C TYR A 64 -19.97 -18.58 14.64
N THR A 65 -19.87 -19.87 14.95
CA THR A 65 -18.82 -20.75 14.42
C THR A 65 -19.09 -21.22 13.00
N VAL A 66 -20.36 -21.30 12.61
CA VAL A 66 -20.77 -21.66 11.24
C VAL A 66 -20.77 -20.46 10.29
N ALA A 67 -20.49 -19.26 10.79
CA ALA A 67 -20.49 -18.04 10.00
C ALA A 67 -19.45 -18.08 8.85
N ALA A 68 -19.90 -17.76 7.64
CA ALA A 68 -19.09 -17.89 6.43
C ALA A 68 -17.89 -16.92 6.39
N ASP A 69 -18.04 -15.72 6.91
CA ASP A 69 -17.09 -14.63 6.75
C ASP A 69 -16.87 -13.81 8.04
N LYS A 70 -15.85 -12.96 8.02
CA LYS A 70 -15.52 -12.10 9.18
C LYS A 70 -16.58 -11.03 9.44
N SER A 71 -17.22 -10.50 8.41
CA SER A 71 -18.25 -9.45 8.56
C SER A 71 -19.45 -9.99 9.31
N THR A 72 -19.93 -11.18 8.94
CA THR A 72 -21.04 -11.85 9.62
C THR A 72 -20.71 -12.17 11.08
N ARG A 73 -19.47 -12.63 11.36
CA ARG A 73 -18.99 -12.83 12.74
C ARG A 73 -18.91 -11.53 13.55
N ASN A 74 -18.54 -10.42 12.90
CA ASN A 74 -18.48 -9.13 13.56
C ASN A 74 -19.87 -8.65 14.03
N GLU A 75 -20.97 -9.05 13.39
CA GLU A 75 -22.32 -8.70 13.85
C GLU A 75 -22.63 -9.26 15.25
N PHE A 76 -22.25 -10.51 15.52
CA PHE A 76 -22.37 -11.08 16.87
C PHE A 76 -21.55 -10.30 17.90
N ARG A 77 -20.35 -9.82 17.51
CA ARG A 77 -19.47 -9.04 18.38
C ARG A 77 -19.98 -7.61 18.62
N ARG A 78 -20.62 -7.01 17.61
CA ARG A 78 -21.29 -5.70 17.73
C ARG A 78 -22.55 -5.82 18.58
N PHE A 79 -23.28 -6.92 18.45
CA PHE A 79 -24.45 -7.19 19.27
C PHE A 79 -24.06 -7.38 20.74
N MET A 80 -22.98 -8.12 21.02
CA MET A 80 -22.41 -8.25 22.36
C MET A 80 -22.05 -6.90 22.97
N GLU A 81 -21.44 -5.99 22.19
CA GLU A 81 -21.11 -4.64 22.67
C GLU A 81 -22.36 -3.86 23.09
N LYS A 82 -23.45 -3.98 22.33
CA LYS A 82 -24.73 -3.31 22.66
C LYS A 82 -25.44 -3.95 23.85
N ASN A 83 -25.28 -5.27 24.04
CA ASN A 83 -26.04 -6.07 25.01
C ASN A 83 -25.14 -7.04 25.79
N PRO A 84 -24.19 -6.57 26.62
CA PRO A 84 -23.17 -7.43 27.23
C PRO A 84 -23.73 -8.52 28.17
N ASP A 85 -24.90 -8.28 28.77
CA ASP A 85 -25.51 -9.18 29.76
C ASP A 85 -26.70 -10.00 29.20
N ALA A 86 -27.01 -9.88 27.91
CA ALA A 86 -28.19 -10.52 27.33
C ALA A 86 -28.06 -12.05 27.19
N TYR A 87 -26.85 -12.54 26.90
CA TYR A 87 -26.61 -13.97 26.64
C TYR A 87 -25.24 -14.41 27.17
N ASP A 88 -25.08 -15.72 27.36
CA ASP A 88 -23.78 -16.31 27.69
C ASP A 88 -22.90 -16.42 26.44
N TYR A 89 -22.20 -15.32 26.13
CA TYR A 89 -21.34 -15.22 24.95
C TYR A 89 -20.17 -16.21 24.94
N SER A 90 -19.79 -16.73 26.11
CA SER A 90 -18.77 -17.76 26.22
C SER A 90 -19.27 -19.09 25.59
N LYS A 91 -20.53 -19.46 25.85
CA LYS A 91 -21.19 -20.61 25.21
C LYS A 91 -21.44 -20.40 23.72
N ALA A 92 -21.77 -19.18 23.32
CA ALA A 92 -21.90 -18.80 21.91
C ALA A 92 -20.55 -18.76 21.16
N GLN A 93 -19.42 -18.93 21.86
CA GLN A 93 -18.05 -18.85 21.33
C GLN A 93 -17.74 -17.53 20.62
N VAL A 94 -18.41 -16.45 20.99
CA VAL A 94 -18.15 -15.12 20.41
C VAL A 94 -16.96 -14.52 21.16
N PRO A 95 -15.78 -14.31 20.53
CA PRO A 95 -14.66 -13.64 21.18
C PRO A 95 -15.05 -12.17 21.37
N GLY A 96 -14.60 -11.56 22.48
CA GLY A 96 -15.04 -10.28 23.07
C GLY A 96 -15.50 -9.15 22.13
N PRO A 97 -16.11 -8.09 22.66
CA PRO A 97 -16.92 -7.19 21.84
C PRO A 97 -16.13 -6.50 20.72
N LEU A 98 -16.84 -6.03 19.70
CA LEU A 98 -16.28 -5.21 18.64
C LEU A 98 -16.87 -3.81 18.71
N THR A 99 -16.15 -2.90 19.38
CA THR A 99 -16.58 -1.51 19.53
C THR A 99 -16.45 -0.75 18.20
N PRO A 100 -17.34 0.22 17.92
CA PRO A 100 -17.21 1.09 16.76
C PRO A 100 -15.88 1.86 16.77
N GLU A 101 -15.35 2.18 17.95
CA GLU A 101 -14.03 2.80 18.12
C GLU A 101 -12.89 1.87 17.64
N MET A 102 -12.94 0.58 17.97
CA MET A 102 -11.97 -0.40 17.48
C MET A 102 -12.05 -0.57 15.97
N GLU A 103 -13.25 -0.59 15.38
CA GLU A 103 -13.42 -0.65 13.92
C GLU A 103 -12.87 0.60 13.24
N ALA A 104 -13.15 1.79 13.78
CA ALA A 104 -12.61 3.05 13.29
C ALA A 104 -11.07 3.07 13.35
N ARG A 105 -10.47 2.63 14.46
CA ARG A 105 -9.02 2.52 14.62
C ARG A 105 -8.40 1.54 13.64
N GLN A 106 -9.02 0.38 13.42
CA GLN A 106 -8.57 -0.59 12.40
C GLN A 106 -8.66 -0.02 10.99
N ALA A 107 -9.74 0.71 10.67
CA ALA A 107 -9.94 1.34 9.37
C ALA A 107 -8.91 2.46 9.13
N LEU A 108 -8.64 3.28 10.14
CA LEU A 108 -7.63 4.35 10.09
C LEU A 108 -6.24 3.76 9.85
N ARG A 109 -5.84 2.76 10.65
CA ARG A 109 -4.56 2.03 10.46
C ARG A 109 -4.43 1.43 9.06
N LYS A 110 -5.49 0.82 8.51
CA LYS A 110 -5.49 0.27 7.15
C LYS A 110 -5.35 1.37 6.08
N ARG A 111 -6.00 2.52 6.28
CA ARG A 111 -5.88 3.68 5.37
C ARG A 111 -4.47 4.25 5.40
N GLU A 112 -3.89 4.42 6.58
CA GLU A 112 -2.50 4.87 6.76
C GLU A 112 -1.50 3.91 6.12
N GLN A 113 -1.64 2.61 6.34
CA GLN A 113 -0.78 1.60 5.71
C GLN A 113 -0.88 1.63 4.18
N LYS A 114 -2.10 1.78 3.63
CA LYS A 114 -2.31 1.89 2.18
C LYS A 114 -1.73 3.18 1.62
N ALA A 115 -1.87 4.30 2.33
CA ALA A 115 -1.30 5.59 1.95
C ALA A 115 0.23 5.54 1.97
N ALA A 116 0.83 5.01 3.05
CA ALA A 116 2.27 4.84 3.18
C ALA A 116 2.84 3.90 2.09
N ARG A 117 2.14 2.81 1.76
CA ARG A 117 2.53 1.93 0.66
C ARG A 117 2.51 2.65 -0.69
N ARG A 118 1.45 3.40 -0.99
CA ARG A 118 1.34 4.19 -2.22
C ARG A 118 2.45 5.24 -2.33
N GLN A 119 2.75 5.95 -1.25
CA GLN A 119 3.84 6.93 -1.21
C GLN A 119 5.20 6.28 -1.48
N ARG A 120 5.47 5.12 -0.88
CA ARG A 120 6.72 4.37 -1.12
C ARG A 120 6.81 3.88 -2.57
N GLU A 121 5.73 3.34 -3.12
CA GLU A 121 5.66 2.91 -4.53
C GLU A 121 5.86 4.09 -5.49
N GLU A 122 5.26 5.26 -5.21
CA GLU A 122 5.44 6.47 -6.00
C GLU A 122 6.88 7.01 -5.93
N GLN A 123 7.47 7.06 -4.74
CA GLN A 123 8.86 7.49 -4.56
C GLN A 123 9.83 6.55 -5.27
N GLN A 124 9.61 5.22 -5.17
CA GLN A 124 10.41 4.24 -5.87
C GLN A 124 10.25 4.35 -7.39
N ARG A 125 9.05 4.63 -7.90
CA ARG A 125 8.81 4.86 -9.32
C ARG A 125 9.56 6.09 -9.82
N LYS A 126 9.48 7.22 -9.09
CA LYS A 126 10.21 8.45 -9.42
C LYS A 126 11.72 8.24 -9.42
N GLN A 127 12.25 7.51 -8.44
CA GLN A 127 13.67 7.14 -8.38
C GLN A 127 14.10 6.28 -9.57
N ARG A 128 13.36 5.22 -9.89
CA ARG A 128 13.65 4.36 -11.06
C ARG A 128 13.61 5.11 -12.38
N GLU A 129 12.65 6.03 -12.52
CA GLU A 129 12.55 6.87 -13.72
C GLU A 129 13.76 7.82 -13.84
N GLN A 130 14.18 8.42 -12.73
CA GLN A 130 15.37 9.27 -12.69
C GLN A 130 16.65 8.49 -12.97
N GLU A 131 16.82 7.30 -12.38
CA GLU A 131 17.94 6.40 -12.66
C GLU A 131 17.97 5.99 -14.14
N LYS A 132 16.81 5.66 -14.73
CA LYS A 132 16.71 5.32 -16.15
C LYS A 132 17.12 6.49 -17.05
N ARG A 133 16.62 7.70 -16.77
CA ARG A 133 17.01 8.93 -17.52
C ARG A 133 18.51 9.19 -17.43
N GLU A 134 19.11 9.03 -16.25
CA GLU A 134 20.56 9.18 -16.07
C GLU A 134 21.36 8.11 -16.83
N GLN A 135 20.89 6.86 -16.85
CA GLN A 135 21.51 5.79 -17.63
C GLN A 135 21.43 6.05 -19.14
N GLU A 136 20.27 6.50 -19.64
CA GLU A 136 20.08 6.86 -21.05
C GLU A 136 21.03 7.99 -21.46
N GLU A 137 21.14 9.05 -20.64
CA GLU A 137 22.07 10.16 -20.90
C GLU A 137 23.54 9.77 -20.76
N GLN A 138 23.88 8.89 -19.82
CA GLN A 138 25.22 8.30 -19.73
C GLN A 138 25.57 7.52 -21.00
N GLN A 139 24.67 6.65 -21.47
CA GLN A 139 24.88 5.86 -22.69
C GLN A 139 24.99 6.77 -23.92
N ARG A 140 24.10 7.78 -24.02
CA ARG A 140 24.13 8.77 -25.09
C ARG A 140 25.46 9.52 -25.13
N PHE A 141 25.95 10.01 -23.99
CA PHE A 141 27.25 10.66 -23.92
C PHE A 141 28.39 9.69 -24.27
N ALA A 142 28.36 8.46 -23.75
CA ALA A 142 29.40 7.47 -24.04
C ALA A 142 29.49 7.15 -25.53
N ALA A 143 28.35 7.10 -26.24
CA ALA A 143 28.24 6.81 -27.67
C ALA A 143 28.76 7.95 -28.58
N LEU A 144 28.89 9.18 -28.08
CA LEU A 144 29.45 10.28 -28.86
C LEU A 144 30.91 10.03 -29.23
N SER A 145 31.31 10.50 -30.41
CA SER A 145 32.70 10.52 -30.84
C SER A 145 33.55 11.47 -30.01
N ASP A 146 34.86 11.25 -29.99
CA ASP A 146 35.82 12.13 -29.29
C ASP A 146 35.80 13.57 -29.81
N ARG A 147 35.38 13.79 -31.07
CA ARG A 147 35.20 15.11 -31.65
C ARG A 147 33.97 15.81 -31.06
N GLU A 148 32.83 15.13 -31.01
CA GLU A 148 31.58 15.66 -30.48
C GLU A 148 31.67 15.93 -28.98
N LYS A 149 32.27 15.02 -28.20
CA LYS A 149 32.50 15.23 -26.76
C LYS A 149 33.36 16.47 -26.49
N ARG A 150 34.37 16.73 -27.33
CA ARG A 150 35.22 17.94 -27.26
C ARG A 150 34.44 19.20 -27.63
N ALA A 151 33.59 19.12 -28.66
CA ALA A 151 32.72 20.23 -29.05
C ALA A 151 31.75 20.61 -27.92
N LEU A 152 31.05 19.64 -27.32
CA LEU A 152 30.17 19.87 -26.15
C LEU A 152 30.92 20.48 -24.97
N ALA A 153 32.16 20.05 -24.70
CA ALA A 153 32.98 20.64 -23.66
C ALA A 153 33.37 22.11 -23.97
N ALA A 154 33.61 22.43 -25.25
CA ALA A 154 33.87 23.79 -25.70
C ALA A 154 32.61 24.67 -25.58
N GLU A 155 31.46 24.20 -26.07
CA GLU A 155 30.16 24.90 -25.94
C GLU A 155 29.84 25.24 -24.49
N ARG A 156 30.07 24.31 -23.56
CA ARG A 156 29.86 24.54 -22.12
C ARG A 156 30.80 25.61 -21.56
N ARG A 157 32.07 25.64 -21.99
CA ARG A 157 33.03 26.68 -21.56
C ARG A 157 32.61 28.05 -22.09
N LEU A 158 32.15 28.12 -23.34
CA LEU A 158 31.64 29.36 -23.94
C LEU A 158 30.37 29.83 -23.24
N ALA A 159 29.41 28.93 -22.97
CA ALA A 159 28.19 29.26 -22.24
C ALA A 159 28.47 29.82 -20.83
N ALA A 160 29.46 29.23 -20.13
CA ALA A 160 29.88 29.73 -18.81
C ALA A 160 30.51 31.13 -18.87
N GLN A 161 31.30 31.43 -19.91
CA GLN A 161 31.88 32.77 -20.12
C GLN A 161 30.82 33.82 -20.44
N LEU A 162 29.77 33.43 -21.17
CA LEU A 162 28.65 34.30 -21.53
C LEU A 162 27.64 34.50 -20.38
N GLY A 163 27.86 33.89 -19.21
CA GLY A 163 26.96 34.01 -18.07
C GLY A 163 25.57 33.41 -18.32
N ALA A 164 25.44 32.50 -19.29
CA ALA A 164 24.16 31.84 -19.55
C ALA A 164 23.74 31.04 -18.30
N PRO A 165 22.54 31.29 -17.74
CA PRO A 165 22.11 30.59 -16.54
C PRO A 165 22.04 29.08 -16.84
N ALA A 166 22.63 28.27 -15.96
CA ALA A 166 22.41 26.83 -15.98
C ALA A 166 20.89 26.59 -15.89
N PRO A 167 20.29 25.80 -16.79
CA PRO A 167 18.84 25.75 -16.82
C PRO A 167 18.31 25.12 -15.53
N LEU A 168 17.36 25.81 -14.89
CA LEU A 168 16.88 25.56 -13.52
C LEU A 168 15.91 24.36 -13.40
N VAL A 169 15.84 23.51 -14.43
CA VAL A 169 14.95 22.34 -14.45
C VAL A 169 15.73 21.09 -14.03
N PRO A 170 15.14 20.16 -13.24
CA PRO A 170 15.81 18.91 -12.86
C PRO A 170 16.34 18.11 -14.07
N ASP A 171 15.59 18.13 -15.17
CA ASP A 171 15.96 17.46 -16.42
C ASP A 171 17.20 18.09 -17.08
N SER A 172 17.33 19.42 -17.01
CA SER A 172 18.53 20.12 -17.48
C SER A 172 19.76 19.89 -16.60
N ALA A 173 19.61 19.56 -15.32
CA ALA A 173 20.77 19.21 -14.47
C ALA A 173 21.39 17.86 -14.90
N ILE A 174 20.56 16.91 -15.33
CA ILE A 174 21.01 15.61 -15.87
C ILE A 174 21.71 15.80 -17.21
N ILE A 175 21.12 16.56 -18.13
CA ILE A 175 21.67 16.79 -19.48
C ILE A 175 22.97 17.59 -19.40
N ASN A 176 23.03 18.61 -18.53
CA ASN A 176 24.18 19.50 -18.40
C ASN A 176 25.18 19.05 -17.33
N ALA A 177 25.06 17.85 -16.77
CA ALA A 177 26.03 17.34 -15.79
C ALA A 177 27.44 17.26 -16.41
N ARG A 178 28.49 17.61 -15.66
CA ARG A 178 29.86 17.28 -16.08
C ARG A 178 29.98 15.75 -16.07
N ARG A 179 30.42 15.14 -17.17
CA ARG A 179 30.45 13.68 -17.32
C ARG A 179 31.87 13.17 -17.48
N CYS A 180 32.11 11.96 -17.02
CA CYS A 180 33.37 11.27 -17.23
C CYS A 180 33.62 11.09 -18.72
N TRP A 181 34.80 11.49 -19.19
CA TRP A 181 35.19 11.41 -20.60
C TRP A 181 35.10 9.99 -21.18
N SER A 182 35.50 9.00 -20.39
CA SER A 182 35.56 7.59 -20.82
C SER A 182 34.19 6.89 -20.79
N CYS A 183 33.50 6.87 -19.63
CA CYS A 183 32.29 6.08 -19.42
C CYS A 183 30.98 6.88 -19.34
N GLY A 184 31.02 8.22 -19.41
CA GLY A 184 29.83 9.07 -19.39
C GLY A 184 29.11 9.23 -18.05
N THR A 185 29.56 8.57 -16.97
CA THR A 185 28.98 8.73 -15.62
C THR A 185 28.98 10.21 -15.20
N SER A 186 27.89 10.69 -14.62
CA SER A 186 27.85 12.03 -14.03
C SER A 186 28.92 12.18 -12.94
N LEU A 187 29.67 13.28 -13.02
CA LEU A 187 30.67 13.70 -12.03
C LEU A 187 30.05 14.58 -10.95
N GLN A 188 28.72 14.79 -10.99
CA GLN A 188 28.02 15.58 -9.99
C GLN A 188 28.14 14.90 -8.62
N GLY A 189 28.69 15.61 -7.63
CA GLY A 189 28.92 15.07 -6.28
C GLY A 189 30.15 14.16 -6.15
N LEU A 190 30.94 13.98 -7.20
CA LEU A 190 32.22 13.26 -7.16
C LEU A 190 33.40 14.24 -7.22
N ILE A 191 34.56 13.83 -6.71
CA ILE A 191 35.84 14.53 -6.96
C ILE A 191 36.48 13.87 -8.21
N PRO A 192 36.41 14.52 -9.39
CA PRO A 192 36.91 13.92 -10.61
C PRO A 192 38.44 13.96 -10.70
N PHE A 193 39.00 12.97 -11.37
CA PHE A 193 40.40 12.98 -11.79
C PHE A 193 40.54 13.80 -13.07
N HIS A 194 41.57 14.64 -13.14
CA HIS A 194 41.85 15.47 -14.30
C HIS A 194 43.13 15.02 -15.00
N TYR A 195 43.11 14.99 -16.33
CA TYR A 195 44.29 14.78 -17.16
C TYR A 195 44.11 15.54 -18.46
N LEU A 196 45.01 16.50 -18.71
CA LEU A 196 44.83 17.51 -19.75
C LEU A 196 43.46 18.20 -19.60
N ASP A 197 42.71 18.35 -20.68
CA ASP A 197 41.37 18.94 -20.69
C ASP A 197 40.24 17.96 -20.29
N PHE A 198 40.57 16.72 -19.91
CA PHE A 198 39.58 15.66 -19.68
C PHE A 198 39.35 15.40 -18.18
N SER A 199 38.12 15.00 -17.85
CA SER A 199 37.68 14.68 -16.47
C SER A 199 37.19 13.24 -16.39
N PHE A 200 37.55 12.52 -15.32
CA PHE A 200 37.29 11.08 -15.16
C PHE A 200 36.69 10.76 -13.80
N CYS A 201 35.79 9.78 -13.73
CA CYS A 201 35.16 9.37 -12.47
C CYS A 201 36.03 8.44 -11.62
N SER A 202 37.04 7.79 -12.19
CA SER A 202 37.91 6.83 -11.51
C SER A 202 39.30 6.74 -12.13
N THR A 203 40.27 6.21 -11.38
CA THR A 203 41.61 5.90 -11.88
C THR A 203 41.60 4.91 -13.04
N ARG A 204 40.65 3.96 -13.05
CA ARG A 204 40.44 3.02 -14.15
C ARG A 204 40.06 3.73 -15.45
N CYS A 205 39.08 4.63 -15.40
CA CYS A 205 38.67 5.41 -16.58
C CYS A 205 39.79 6.32 -17.10
N LEU A 206 40.61 6.87 -16.20
CA LEU A 206 41.79 7.66 -16.55
C LEU A 206 42.86 6.79 -17.25
N GLN A 207 43.18 5.62 -16.69
CA GLN A 207 44.15 4.68 -17.27
C GLN A 207 43.70 4.21 -18.66
N ASP A 208 42.43 3.81 -18.82
CA ASP A 208 41.87 3.38 -20.10
C ASP A 208 42.04 4.44 -21.19
N HIS A 209 41.79 5.71 -20.85
CA HIS A 209 41.98 6.82 -21.78
C HIS A 209 43.44 6.98 -22.20
N ARG A 210 44.38 6.93 -21.24
CA ARG A 210 45.82 7.01 -21.53
C ARG A 210 46.30 5.86 -22.40
N CYS A 211 45.81 4.64 -22.16
CA CYS A 211 46.14 3.47 -22.98
C CYS A 211 45.61 3.58 -24.42
N ARG A 212 44.44 4.19 -24.63
CA ARG A 212 43.88 4.41 -25.97
C ARG A 212 44.59 5.54 -26.72
N ALA A 213 44.93 6.63 -26.03
CA ALA A 213 45.67 7.75 -26.61
C ALA A 213 47.11 7.38 -27.00
N GLY A 214 47.69 6.34 -26.38
CA GLY A 214 49.04 5.85 -26.68
C GLY A 214 49.13 4.80 -27.80
N LYS A 215 48.02 4.34 -28.39
CA LYS A 215 48.05 3.40 -29.53
C LYS A 215 47.98 4.17 -30.84
N PRO A 216 48.99 4.09 -31.74
CA PRO A 216 48.88 4.67 -33.06
C PRO A 216 47.75 3.93 -33.82
N SER A 217 46.82 4.71 -34.37
CA SER A 217 45.79 4.21 -35.28
C SER A 217 46.47 3.51 -36.45
N SER A 218 46.34 2.19 -36.50
CA SER A 218 46.83 1.32 -37.58
C SER A 218 45.90 1.37 -38.77
#